data_AF-A0AAE1IJU6-F1
#
_entry.id   AF-A0AAE1IJU6-F1
#
_cell.length_a   1.000
_cell.length_b   1.000
_cell.length_c   1.000
_cell.angle_alpha   90.00
_cell.angle_beta   90.00
_cell.angle_gamma   90.00
#
_symmetry.space_group_name_H-M   'P 1'
#
loop_
_entity.id
_entity.type
_entity.pdbx_description
1 polymer ?
#
loop_
_entity_poly.entity_id
_entity_poly.type
_entity_poly.pdbx_seq_one_letter_code
_entity_poly.pdbx_strand_id
1 'polypeptide(L)'
;MENVKTNISGHAITASSIPTMSVTTEERERVFEQVWQTGNGIKFLFGTFGDIAIDDEAKKEAADFIRRKIKHNVKDPIKARTLTPPGGFNRRPVTTHGYYETFNRENVNVVDVLSTSMEIVPNGIQLSDGTVHNLDVIVFATGFDAVDGMYHEISIVGQNGRTLQDHWADRVKAYLATTMNGFQICLWSTDLKAH
;
A
#
# COMPACT_ATOMS: atom_id res chain seq x y z
N MET A 1 17.64 15.43 -10.71
CA MET A 1 18.38 14.16 -10.49
C MET A 1 19.21 14.17 -9.22
N GLU A 2 19.71 15.32 -8.73
CA GLU A 2 20.55 15.40 -7.52
C GLU A 2 19.87 14.81 -6.27
N ASN A 3 18.60 15.13 -6.04
CA ASN A 3 17.85 14.63 -4.88
C ASN A 3 17.58 13.11 -4.88
N VAL A 4 17.69 12.42 -6.03
CA VAL A 4 17.47 10.96 -6.11
C VAL A 4 18.60 10.20 -5.42
N LYS A 5 19.84 10.70 -5.54
CA LYS A 5 21.04 10.01 -5.05
C LYS A 5 21.20 10.06 -3.53
N THR A 6 20.56 11.03 -2.88
CA THR A 6 20.69 11.29 -1.44
C THR A 6 19.42 10.97 -0.66
N ASN A 7 18.31 10.70 -1.34
CA ASN A 7 17.05 10.36 -0.70
C ASN A 7 16.95 8.86 -0.42
N ILE A 8 16.66 8.52 0.84
CA ILE A 8 16.52 7.14 1.32
C ILE A 8 15.47 6.32 0.56
N SER A 9 14.46 6.98 0.01
CA SER A 9 13.40 6.33 -0.79
C SER A 9 13.77 6.17 -2.27
N GLY A 10 14.89 6.75 -2.74
CA GLY A 10 15.27 6.75 -4.15
C GLY A 10 14.35 7.56 -5.07
N HIS A 11 13.42 8.36 -4.52
CA HIS A 11 12.52 9.20 -5.30
C HIS A 11 13.07 10.62 -5.47
N ALA A 12 12.73 11.29 -6.57
CA ALA A 12 13.11 12.67 -6.87
C ALA A 12 12.31 13.70 -6.04
N ILE A 13 12.32 13.53 -4.71
CA ILE A 13 11.64 14.41 -3.76
C ILE A 13 12.64 14.93 -2.74
N THR A 14 12.38 16.11 -2.19
CA THR A 14 13.09 16.60 -1.01
C THR A 14 12.37 16.07 0.23
N ALA A 15 13.05 15.24 1.02
CA ALA A 15 12.51 14.77 2.28
C ALA A 15 12.49 15.92 3.29
N SER A 16 11.42 16.02 4.07
CA SER A 16 11.31 16.97 5.17
C SER A 16 12.08 16.45 6.39
N SER A 17 12.69 17.35 7.15
CA SER A 17 13.28 17.05 8.47
C SER A 17 12.45 17.63 9.61
N ILE A 18 11.31 18.24 9.30
CA ILE A 18 10.45 18.91 10.28
C ILE A 18 9.57 17.83 10.94
N PRO A 19 9.59 17.70 12.28
CA PRO A 19 8.66 16.82 12.99
C PRO A 19 7.21 17.28 12.82
N THR A 20 6.29 16.33 12.66
CA THR A 20 4.88 16.64 12.40
C THR A 20 4.29 17.50 13.54
N MET A 21 4.54 17.12 14.78
CA MET A 21 3.94 17.76 15.96
C MET A 21 4.68 19.03 16.43
N SER A 22 5.76 19.44 15.75
CA SER A 22 6.50 20.66 16.13
C SER A 22 5.91 21.95 15.55
N VAL A 23 4.87 21.85 14.72
CA VAL A 23 4.19 22.99 14.08
C VAL A 23 2.73 23.06 14.53
N THR A 24 2.06 24.20 14.29
CA THR A 24 0.65 24.36 14.66
C THR A 24 -0.25 23.49 13.80
N THR A 25 -1.47 23.21 14.28
CA THR A 25 -2.47 22.44 13.52
C THR A 25 -2.82 23.10 12.19
N GLU A 26 -2.90 24.42 12.13
CA GLU A 26 -3.18 25.17 10.91
C GLU A 26 -2.05 24.99 9.89
N GLU A 27 -0.80 25.00 10.33
CA GLU A 27 0.34 24.79 9.47
C GLU A 27 0.41 23.33 8.98
N ARG A 28 0.11 22.35 9.84
CA ARG A 28 -0.02 20.94 9.43
C ARG A 28 -1.05 20.79 8.32
N GLU A 29 -2.25 21.34 8.51
CA GLU A 29 -3.32 21.28 7.51
C GLU A 29 -2.88 21.94 6.19
N ARG A 30 -2.23 23.11 6.26
CA ARG A 30 -1.73 23.83 5.07
C ARG A 30 -0.70 23.00 4.30
N VAL A 31 0.28 22.40 4.98
CA VAL A 31 1.33 21.57 4.38
C VAL A 31 0.74 20.31 3.76
N PHE A 32 -0.13 19.60 4.49
CA PHE A 32 -0.82 18.42 3.96
C PHE A 32 -1.66 18.78 2.73
N GLU A 33 -2.41 19.89 2.77
CA GLU A 33 -3.22 20.34 1.63
C GLU A 33 -2.37 20.63 0.40
N GLN A 34 -1.27 21.36 0.58
CA GLN A 34 -0.39 21.72 -0.52
C GLN A 34 0.15 20.47 -1.23
N VAL A 35 0.51 19.42 -0.49
CA VAL A 35 1.00 18.17 -1.09
C VAL A 35 -0.14 17.30 -1.62
N TRP A 36 -1.29 17.29 -0.95
CA TRP A 36 -2.50 16.60 -1.42
C TRP A 36 -2.88 17.04 -2.84
N GLN A 37 -2.87 18.34 -3.11
CA GLN A 37 -3.17 18.90 -4.43
C GLN A 37 -2.16 18.51 -5.52
N THR A 38 -0.94 18.12 -5.15
CA THR A 38 0.05 17.60 -6.13
C THR A 38 -0.20 16.14 -6.51
N GLY A 39 -0.99 15.41 -5.72
CA GLY A 39 -1.31 14.01 -5.99
C GLY A 39 -0.09 13.10 -6.00
N ASN A 40 0.89 13.27 -5.10
CA ASN A 40 2.05 12.37 -5.00
C ASN A 40 2.15 11.78 -3.58
N GLY A 41 1.80 10.51 -3.43
CA GLY A 41 1.75 9.82 -2.15
C GLY A 41 3.11 9.63 -1.48
N ILE A 42 4.19 9.46 -2.25
CA ILE A 42 5.55 9.36 -1.69
C ILE A 42 6.00 10.73 -1.17
N LYS A 43 5.66 11.80 -1.89
CA LYS A 43 5.87 13.17 -1.42
C LYS A 43 4.98 13.48 -0.21
N PHE A 44 3.78 12.91 -0.13
CA PHE A 44 2.94 13.06 1.06
C PHE A 44 3.60 12.42 2.28
N LEU A 45 4.15 11.20 2.13
CA LEU A 45 4.80 10.48 3.22
C LEU A 45 6.11 11.12 3.69
N PHE A 46 7.00 11.51 2.78
CA PHE A 46 8.36 11.96 3.13
C PHE A 46 8.59 13.46 2.93
N GLY A 47 7.76 14.13 2.12
CA GLY A 47 7.96 15.53 1.74
C GLY A 47 7.13 16.53 2.54
N THR A 48 6.17 16.07 3.35
CA THR A 48 5.41 16.93 4.28
C THR A 48 6.20 17.08 5.58
N PHE A 49 6.36 15.99 6.33
CA PHE A 49 7.07 15.91 7.60
C PHE A 49 8.02 14.72 7.63
N GLY A 50 9.06 14.81 8.47
CA GLY A 50 10.17 13.86 8.49
C GLY A 50 9.93 12.60 9.30
N ASP A 51 8.85 12.53 10.07
CA ASP A 51 8.60 11.52 11.09
C ASP A 51 7.34 10.66 10.82
N ILE A 52 6.56 10.94 9.77
CA ILE A 52 5.32 10.18 9.47
C ILE A 52 5.58 8.68 9.30
N ALA A 53 6.75 8.26 8.80
CA ALA A 53 7.04 6.83 8.64
C ALA A 53 7.31 6.11 9.96
N ILE A 54 7.69 6.83 11.02
CA ILE A 54 8.28 6.24 12.23
C ILE A 54 7.48 6.57 13.50
N ASP A 55 6.92 7.77 13.62
CA ASP A 55 6.20 8.24 14.80
C ASP A 55 4.68 7.96 14.68
N ASP A 56 4.11 7.40 15.74
CA ASP A 56 2.71 6.95 15.72
C ASP A 56 1.70 8.10 15.80
N GLU A 57 2.06 9.22 16.42
CA GLU A 57 1.22 10.42 16.47
C GLU A 57 1.23 11.12 15.10
N ALA A 58 2.38 11.23 14.46
CA ALA A 58 2.52 11.72 13.08
C ALA A 58 1.72 10.88 12.08
N LYS A 59 1.79 9.54 12.17
CA LYS A 59 0.97 8.62 11.34
C LYS A 59 -0.52 8.81 11.56
N LYS A 60 -0.92 9.05 12.81
CA LYS A 60 -2.31 9.29 13.17
C LYS A 60 -2.79 10.62 12.57
N GLU A 61 -2.02 11.69 12.69
CA GLU A 61 -2.38 12.98 12.11
C GLU A 61 -2.52 12.90 10.58
N ALA A 62 -1.53 12.28 9.91
CA ALA A 62 -1.57 12.08 8.47
C ALA A 62 -2.81 11.25 8.04
N ALA A 63 -3.14 10.20 8.78
CA ALA A 63 -4.35 9.42 8.55
C ALA A 63 -5.62 10.24 8.78
N ASP A 64 -5.68 11.03 9.85
CA ASP A 64 -6.84 11.87 10.18
C ASP A 64 -7.07 12.96 9.11
N PHE A 65 -6.02 13.54 8.54
CA PHE A 65 -6.12 14.41 7.37
C PHE A 65 -6.77 13.70 6.17
N ILE A 66 -6.29 12.50 5.82
CA ILE A 66 -6.85 11.71 4.71
C ILE A 66 -8.32 11.36 4.99
N ARG A 67 -8.68 11.01 6.22
CA ARG A 67 -10.08 10.76 6.62
C ARG A 67 -10.98 11.97 6.38
N ARG A 68 -10.51 13.17 6.73
CA ARG A 68 -11.22 14.43 6.43
C ARG A 68 -11.44 14.58 4.93
N LYS A 69 -10.44 14.28 4.11
CA LYS A 69 -10.56 14.30 2.64
C LYS A 69 -11.54 13.28 2.08
N ILE A 70 -11.53 12.04 2.58
CA ILE A 70 -12.50 11.01 2.19
C ILE A 70 -13.93 11.49 2.49
N LYS A 71 -14.16 11.97 3.72
CA LYS A 71 -15.47 12.46 4.15
C LYS A 71 -15.94 13.68 3.34
N HIS A 72 -15.02 14.52 2.87
CA HIS A 72 -15.35 15.66 2.01
C HIS A 72 -15.68 15.26 0.57
N ASN A 73 -14.90 14.32 0.01
CA ASN A 73 -14.99 13.95 -1.41
C ASN A 73 -16.14 12.96 -1.67
N VAL A 74 -16.41 12.04 -0.75
CA VAL A 74 -17.50 11.06 -0.85
C VAL A 74 -18.76 11.61 -0.20
N LYS A 75 -19.82 11.82 -0.99
CA LYS A 75 -21.05 12.50 -0.56
C LYS A 75 -21.98 11.61 0.25
N ASP A 76 -21.99 10.31 -0.03
CA ASP A 76 -22.73 9.33 0.76
C ASP A 76 -21.95 9.01 2.05
N PRO A 77 -22.52 9.31 3.24
CA PRO A 77 -21.83 9.10 4.51
C PRO A 77 -21.57 7.62 4.82
N ILE A 78 -22.40 6.71 4.32
CA ILE A 78 -22.21 5.26 4.50
C ILE A 78 -21.01 4.82 3.67
N LYS A 79 -20.96 5.18 2.38
CA LYS A 79 -19.80 4.87 1.52
C LYS A 79 -18.52 5.50 2.07
N ALA A 80 -18.58 6.74 2.53
CA ALA A 80 -17.43 7.44 3.12
C ALA A 80 -16.89 6.70 4.34
N ARG A 81 -17.78 6.20 5.22
CA ARG A 81 -17.40 5.40 6.38
C ARG A 81 -16.76 4.08 5.95
N THR A 82 -17.35 3.36 4.99
CA THR A 82 -16.80 2.10 4.48
C THR A 82 -15.43 2.26 3.85
N LEU A 83 -15.19 3.36 3.12
CA LEU A 83 -13.92 3.66 2.47
C LEU A 83 -12.85 4.19 3.43
N THR A 84 -13.22 4.53 4.67
CA THR A 84 -12.30 5.10 5.64
C THR A 84 -11.51 4.00 6.34
N PRO A 85 -10.18 3.91 6.13
CA PRO A 85 -9.39 2.85 6.73
C PRO A 85 -9.25 3.02 8.26
N PRO A 86 -9.26 1.92 9.03
CA PRO A 86 -8.91 1.95 10.45
C PRO A 86 -7.39 2.13 10.64
N GLY A 87 -6.96 2.70 11.78
CA GLY A 87 -5.55 2.75 12.20
C GLY A 87 -4.72 3.94 11.67
N GLY A 88 -3.39 3.82 11.69
CA GLY A 88 -2.47 4.87 11.22
C GLY A 88 -2.09 4.74 9.74
N PHE A 89 -1.39 5.74 9.21
CA PHE A 89 -0.83 5.75 7.86
C PHE A 89 0.40 4.81 7.75
N ASN A 90 0.15 3.50 7.66
CA ASN A 90 1.18 2.46 7.83
C ASN A 90 1.49 1.63 6.58
N ARG A 91 0.80 1.88 5.47
CA ARG A 91 0.97 1.12 4.22
C ARG A 91 1.63 2.00 3.17
N ARG A 92 2.09 1.36 2.09
CA ARG A 92 2.60 2.08 0.91
C ARG A 92 1.56 3.14 0.48
N PRO A 93 1.95 4.42 0.35
CA PRO A 93 1.05 5.46 -0.13
C PRO A 93 0.53 5.11 -1.52
N VAL A 94 -0.80 5.09 -1.66
CA VAL A 94 -1.45 4.90 -2.95
C VAL A 94 -1.77 6.28 -3.51
N THR A 95 -1.52 6.46 -4.80
CA THR A 95 -1.79 7.69 -5.54
C THR A 95 -2.75 7.38 -6.66
N THR A 96 -3.84 8.12 -6.74
CA THR A 96 -4.88 7.90 -7.73
C THR A 96 -5.63 9.20 -7.96
N HIS A 97 -6.10 9.38 -9.19
CA HIS A 97 -6.90 10.53 -9.58
C HIS A 97 -8.37 10.13 -9.62
N GLY A 98 -9.23 10.82 -8.88
CA GLY A 98 -10.69 10.64 -8.95
C GLY A 98 -11.22 9.38 -8.24
N TYR A 99 -10.43 8.67 -7.44
CA TYR A 99 -10.86 7.42 -6.81
C TYR A 99 -12.05 7.62 -5.87
N TYR A 100 -11.97 8.59 -4.95
CA TYR A 100 -13.05 8.83 -3.99
C TYR A 100 -14.29 9.43 -4.68
N GLU A 101 -14.08 10.30 -5.67
CA GLU A 101 -15.14 10.92 -6.46
C GLU A 101 -15.93 9.88 -7.28
N THR A 102 -15.29 8.78 -7.67
CA THR A 102 -15.94 7.69 -8.40
C THR A 102 -17.09 7.06 -7.62
N PHE A 103 -17.02 7.02 -6.28
CA PHE A 103 -18.08 6.46 -5.43
C PHE A 103 -19.34 7.33 -5.33
N ASN A 104 -19.30 8.57 -5.84
CA ASN A 104 -20.47 9.44 -5.94
C ASN A 104 -21.36 9.11 -7.15
N ARG A 105 -20.89 8.28 -8.07
CA ARG A 105 -21.68 7.86 -9.23
C ARG A 105 -22.75 6.86 -8.79
N GLU A 106 -23.94 6.96 -9.36
CA GLU A 106 -25.07 6.08 -9.05
C GLU A 106 -24.76 4.60 -9.39
N ASN A 107 -23.91 4.36 -10.38
CA ASN A 107 -23.54 3.03 -10.85
C ASN A 107 -22.36 2.40 -10.09
N VAL A 108 -21.92 2.99 -8.96
CA VAL A 108 -20.77 2.51 -8.19
C VAL A 108 -21.20 2.26 -6.75
N ASN A 109 -21.04 1.02 -6.30
CA ASN A 109 -21.32 0.61 -4.93
C ASN A 109 -20.03 0.13 -4.24
N VAL A 110 -20.05 0.12 -2.90
CA VAL A 110 -18.96 -0.37 -2.06
C VAL A 110 -19.55 -1.33 -1.04
N VAL A 111 -18.90 -2.47 -0.84
CA VAL A 111 -19.28 -3.51 0.11
C VAL A 111 -18.13 -3.72 1.09
N ASP A 112 -18.43 -3.71 2.39
CA ASP A 112 -17.46 -4.04 3.42
C ASP A 112 -17.39 -5.56 3.63
N VAL A 113 -16.39 -6.18 3.01
CA VAL A 113 -16.17 -7.63 3.07
C VAL A 113 -15.45 -8.08 4.35
N LEU A 114 -15.05 -7.15 5.24
CA LEU A 114 -14.50 -7.51 6.55
C LEU A 114 -15.62 -7.81 7.56
N SER A 115 -16.76 -7.14 7.42
CA SER A 115 -17.94 -7.37 8.25
C SER A 115 -18.93 -8.36 7.63
N THR A 116 -18.82 -8.63 6.33
CA THR A 116 -19.74 -9.49 5.57
C THR A 116 -18.93 -10.50 4.76
N SER A 117 -19.08 -11.80 5.03
CA SER A 117 -18.39 -12.80 4.20
C SER A 117 -19.04 -12.90 2.83
N MET A 118 -18.25 -13.27 1.82
CA MET A 118 -18.71 -13.40 0.45
C MET A 118 -18.30 -14.75 -0.15
N GLU A 119 -19.12 -15.25 -1.08
CA GLU A 119 -18.81 -16.41 -1.90
C GLU A 119 -19.13 -16.13 -3.37
N ILE A 120 -18.37 -16.75 -4.28
CA ILE A 120 -18.64 -16.66 -5.72
C ILE A 120 -19.71 -17.71 -6.06
N VAL A 121 -20.78 -17.26 -6.70
CA VAL A 121 -21.89 -18.09 -7.19
C VAL A 121 -21.96 -17.99 -8.72
N PRO A 122 -22.65 -18.93 -9.42
CA PRO A 122 -22.61 -18.97 -10.90
C PRO A 122 -23.00 -17.66 -11.61
N ASN A 123 -23.85 -16.85 -10.99
CA ASN A 123 -24.34 -15.58 -11.52
C ASN A 123 -23.65 -14.34 -10.91
N GLY A 124 -22.67 -14.48 -10.01
CA GLY A 124 -21.96 -13.35 -9.41
C GLY A 124 -21.41 -13.62 -8.01
N ILE A 125 -21.70 -12.73 -7.06
CA ILE A 125 -21.21 -12.83 -5.67
C ILE A 125 -22.37 -12.79 -4.69
N GLN A 126 -22.42 -13.76 -3.78
CA GLN A 126 -23.37 -13.82 -2.68
C GLN A 126 -22.72 -13.36 -1.38
N LEU A 127 -23.41 -12.48 -0.65
CA LEU A 127 -23.03 -12.02 0.68
C LEU A 127 -23.70 -12.87 1.76
N SER A 128 -23.13 -12.91 2.96
CA SER A 128 -23.68 -13.67 4.10
C SER A 128 -25.06 -13.23 4.58
N ASP A 129 -25.50 -12.02 4.22
CA ASP A 129 -26.85 -11.52 4.50
C ASP A 129 -27.90 -12.03 3.51
N GLY A 130 -27.49 -12.83 2.51
CA GLY A 130 -28.34 -13.37 1.45
C GLY A 130 -28.44 -12.50 0.20
N THR A 131 -27.83 -11.32 0.19
CA THR A 131 -27.78 -10.44 -0.98
C THR A 131 -26.93 -11.08 -2.08
N VAL A 132 -27.45 -11.11 -3.32
CA VAL A 132 -26.71 -11.58 -4.50
C VAL A 132 -26.46 -10.42 -5.46
N HIS A 133 -25.19 -10.12 -5.68
CA HIS A 133 -24.75 -9.20 -6.72
C HIS A 133 -24.53 -9.97 -8.02
N ASN A 134 -25.44 -9.81 -8.98
CA ASN A 134 -25.27 -10.38 -10.31
C ASN A 134 -24.15 -9.65 -11.06
N LEU A 135 -23.19 -10.39 -11.60
CA LEU A 135 -22.00 -9.84 -12.25
C LEU A 135 -21.68 -10.62 -13.53
N ASP A 136 -21.43 -9.90 -14.61
CA ASP A 136 -20.95 -10.49 -15.87
C ASP A 136 -19.43 -10.73 -15.84
N VAL A 137 -18.70 -9.93 -15.06
CA VAL A 137 -17.23 -9.96 -14.98
C VAL A 137 -16.79 -9.75 -13.53
N ILE A 138 -15.82 -10.54 -13.08
CA ILE A 138 -15.16 -10.39 -11.79
C ILE A 138 -13.67 -10.06 -12.03
N VAL A 139 -13.20 -8.96 -11.46
CA VAL A 139 -11.80 -8.52 -11.58
C VAL A 139 -11.08 -8.75 -10.25
N PHE A 140 -10.02 -9.55 -10.26
CA PHE A 140 -9.21 -9.82 -9.07
C PHE A 140 -8.07 -8.80 -8.94
N ALA A 141 -8.23 -7.87 -8.02
CA ALA A 141 -7.19 -6.91 -7.60
C ALA A 141 -6.57 -7.31 -6.24
N THR A 142 -6.41 -8.62 -6.00
CA THR A 142 -6.00 -9.21 -4.71
C THR A 142 -4.48 -9.19 -4.46
N GLY A 143 -3.71 -8.56 -5.34
CA GLY A 143 -2.26 -8.45 -5.21
C GLY A 143 -1.51 -9.73 -5.59
N PHE A 144 -0.33 -9.90 -4.99
CA PHE A 144 0.61 -10.98 -5.28
C PHE A 144 1.24 -11.48 -3.98
N ASP A 145 1.72 -12.72 -4.00
CA ASP A 145 2.66 -13.19 -2.99
C ASP A 145 4.04 -12.56 -3.24
N ALA A 146 4.33 -11.50 -2.50
CA ALA A 146 5.29 -10.48 -2.90
C ALA A 146 6.76 -10.78 -2.55
N VAL A 147 7.05 -11.86 -1.83
CA VAL A 147 8.40 -12.10 -1.29
C VAL A 147 8.98 -13.43 -1.77
N ASP A 148 8.32 -14.55 -1.50
CA ASP A 148 8.83 -15.89 -1.76
C ASP A 148 7.90 -16.74 -2.64
N GLY A 149 6.69 -16.28 -2.97
CA GLY A 149 5.73 -17.03 -3.78
C GLY A 149 6.31 -17.66 -5.06
N MET A 150 7.08 -16.90 -5.84
CA MET A 150 7.71 -17.44 -7.06
C MET A 150 8.74 -18.56 -6.79
N TYR A 151 9.35 -18.58 -5.62
CA TYR A 151 10.33 -19.61 -5.24
C TYR A 151 9.66 -20.88 -4.74
N HIS A 152 8.43 -20.79 -4.23
CA HIS A 152 7.63 -21.97 -3.90
C HIS A 152 7.17 -22.72 -5.15
N GLU A 153 6.96 -22.01 -6.25
CA GLU A 153 6.56 -22.56 -7.56
C GLU A 153 7.70 -23.28 -8.31
N ILE A 154 8.96 -23.11 -7.87
CA ILE A 154 10.14 -23.69 -8.53
C ILE A 154 10.90 -24.59 -7.54
N SER A 155 11.26 -25.80 -7.98
CA SER A 155 12.11 -26.69 -7.18
C SER A 155 13.56 -26.25 -7.26
N ILE A 156 14.05 -25.54 -6.25
CA ILE A 156 15.44 -25.10 -6.13
C ILE A 156 16.15 -25.99 -5.13
N VAL A 157 17.15 -26.73 -5.60
CA VAL A 157 17.95 -27.66 -4.79
C VAL A 157 19.36 -27.13 -4.62
N GLY A 158 19.77 -26.96 -3.37
CA GLY A 158 21.09 -26.49 -2.99
C GLY A 158 22.06 -27.64 -2.72
N GLN A 159 23.15 -27.31 -2.03
CA GLN A 159 24.15 -28.26 -1.57
C GLN A 159 23.53 -29.33 -0.68
N ASN A 160 24.06 -30.55 -0.79
CA ASN A 160 23.61 -31.72 -0.03
C ASN A 160 22.13 -32.08 -0.27
N GLY A 161 21.54 -31.67 -1.41
CA GLY A 161 20.18 -32.02 -1.80
C GLY A 161 19.08 -31.27 -1.02
N ARG A 162 19.44 -30.27 -0.20
CA ARG A 162 18.47 -29.49 0.57
C ARG A 162 17.69 -28.55 -0.34
N THR A 163 16.38 -28.51 -0.21
CA THR A 163 15.54 -27.60 -1.01
C THR A 163 15.54 -26.18 -0.43
N LEU A 164 15.26 -25.17 -1.25
CA LEU A 164 15.10 -23.80 -0.79
C LEU A 164 13.89 -23.67 0.15
N GLN A 165 12.83 -24.43 -0.09
CA GLN A 165 11.67 -24.53 0.79
C GLN A 165 12.09 -24.98 2.20
N ASP A 166 12.94 -26.01 2.31
CA ASP A 166 13.49 -26.46 3.61
C ASP A 166 14.44 -25.42 4.23
N HIS A 167 15.09 -24.60 3.41
CA HIS A 167 15.96 -23.53 3.89
C HIS A 167 15.18 -22.34 4.46
N TRP A 168 14.02 -22.04 3.89
CA TRP A 168 13.14 -20.92 4.28
C TRP A 168 11.95 -21.32 5.14
N ALA A 169 11.84 -22.59 5.55
CA ALA A 169 10.72 -23.10 6.35
C ALA A 169 10.34 -22.22 7.56
N ASP A 170 11.33 -21.63 8.25
CA ASP A 170 11.07 -20.71 9.36
C ASP A 170 10.86 -19.26 8.91
N ARG A 171 11.74 -18.77 8.02
CA ARG A 171 11.69 -17.42 7.45
C ARG A 171 12.62 -17.31 6.23
N VAL A 172 12.24 -16.45 5.30
CA VAL A 172 13.09 -16.05 4.17
C VAL A 172 14.35 -15.35 4.70
N LYS A 173 15.52 -15.83 4.27
CA LYS A 173 16.82 -15.25 4.63
C LYS A 173 17.71 -15.18 3.39
N ALA A 174 18.37 -14.05 3.22
CA ALA A 174 19.42 -13.86 2.24
C ALA A 174 20.47 -12.88 2.80
N TYR A 175 21.74 -13.11 2.47
CA TYR A 175 22.81 -12.19 2.74
C TYR A 175 22.73 -11.03 1.75
N LEU A 176 22.62 -9.80 2.28
CA LEU A 176 22.46 -8.56 1.50
C LEU A 176 21.34 -8.62 0.45
N ALA A 177 20.30 -9.43 0.69
CA ALA A 177 19.23 -9.72 -0.28
C ALA A 177 19.73 -10.29 -1.63
N THR A 178 20.97 -10.80 -1.72
CA THR A 178 21.58 -11.24 -2.99
C THR A 178 22.01 -12.69 -2.98
N THR A 179 22.37 -13.29 -1.84
CA THR A 179 22.93 -14.66 -1.80
C THR A 179 22.42 -15.46 -0.61
N MET A 180 22.46 -16.79 -0.72
CA MET A 180 22.02 -17.70 0.33
C MET A 180 23.06 -18.79 0.56
N ASN A 181 23.33 -19.09 1.82
CA ASN A 181 24.30 -20.13 2.16
C ASN A 181 23.79 -21.50 1.68
N GLY A 182 24.62 -22.21 0.92
CA GLY A 182 24.30 -23.54 0.41
C GLY A 182 23.59 -23.56 -0.95
N PHE A 183 23.38 -22.43 -1.64
CA PHE A 183 22.74 -22.39 -2.96
C PHE A 183 23.66 -21.71 -4.00
N GLN A 184 24.14 -22.48 -4.99
CA GLN A 184 25.01 -21.99 -6.05
C GLN A 184 24.18 -21.54 -7.26
N ILE A 185 23.53 -20.39 -7.13
CA ILE A 185 23.09 -19.42 -8.15
C ILE A 185 22.13 -18.48 -7.39
N CYS A 186 22.58 -17.26 -7.13
CA CYS A 186 21.68 -16.17 -6.74
C CYS A 186 22.18 -14.91 -7.43
N LEU A 187 21.45 -14.42 -8.43
CA LEU A 187 21.60 -13.05 -8.91
C LEU A 187 20.23 -12.39 -8.82
N TRP A 188 20.12 -11.43 -7.91
CA TRP A 188 19.01 -10.49 -7.85
C TRP A 188 19.29 -9.33 -8.81
N SER A 189 18.46 -9.17 -9.84
CA SER A 189 18.32 -7.94 -10.61
C SER A 189 17.04 -8.00 -11.45
N THR A 190 16.02 -7.22 -11.08
CA THR A 190 15.14 -6.63 -12.09
C THR A 190 15.93 -5.51 -12.74
N ASP A 191 16.34 -5.75 -13.99
CA ASP A 191 17.05 -4.86 -14.92
C ASP A 191 17.15 -3.37 -14.47
N LEU A 192 18.24 -3.02 -13.77
CA LEU A 192 18.65 -1.64 -13.57
C LEU A 192 19.55 -1.25 -14.74
N LYS A 193 18.95 -1.06 -15.92
CA LYS A 193 19.59 -0.28 -16.98
C LYS A 193 19.60 1.18 -16.54
N ALA A 194 20.62 1.53 -15.76
CA ALA A 194 21.05 2.91 -15.60
C ALA A 194 21.59 3.37 -16.96
N HIS A 195 20.79 4.16 -17.66
CA HIS A 195 21.26 5.09 -18.68
C HIS A 195 21.31 6.49 -18.07
#